data_AF-A0A959CY98-F1
#
_entry.id   AF-A0A959CY98-F1
#
_cell.length_a   1.000
_cell.length_b   1.000
_cell.length_c   1.000
_cell.angle_alpha   90.00
_cell.angle_beta   90.00
_cell.angle_gamma   90.00
#
_symmetry.space_group_name_H-M   'P 1'
#
loop_
_entity.id
_entity.type
_entity.pdbx_description
1 polymer ?
#
loop_
_entity_poly.entity_id
_entity_poly.type
_entity_poly.pdbx_seq_one_letter_code
_entity_poly.pdbx_strand_id
1 'polypeptide(L)'
;MKTSKQASLKAALLLLILAQACSPAPEKQAGEEPKMPDTIIVSAPDTLPLPAPAEKMIKLSRLDYDSTLWTDLALLDTTILVEMRYATEDNFVKEKMYECGRCFLRPEVALAVAAAQRELQQKGLTLKMLDCYRPRPIQWKLWEAVPDRR
;
A
#
# COMPACT_ATOMS: atom_id res chain seq x y z
N MET A 1 -12.59 51.49 25.64
CA MET A 1 -13.52 50.39 25.97
C MET A 1 -14.36 49.99 24.74
N LYS A 2 -13.91 49.08 23.87
CA LYS A 2 -14.71 48.53 22.74
C LYS A 2 -14.30 47.07 22.38
N THR A 3 -14.25 46.17 23.35
CA THR A 3 -13.60 44.84 23.20
C THR A 3 -14.47 43.64 23.62
N SER A 4 -15.79 43.80 23.79
CA SER A 4 -16.68 42.73 24.29
C SER A 4 -17.61 42.10 23.21
N LYS A 5 -18.24 42.90 22.34
CA LYS A 5 -19.33 42.39 21.46
C LYS A 5 -18.88 41.58 20.23
N GLN A 6 -17.61 41.63 19.82
CA GLN A 6 -17.12 40.88 18.64
C GLN A 6 -16.85 39.40 18.90
N ALA A 7 -16.61 38.98 20.15
CA ALA A 7 -16.33 37.59 20.48
C ALA A 7 -17.57 36.69 20.29
N SER A 8 -18.72 37.14 20.82
CA SER A 8 -19.96 36.33 20.81
C SER A 8 -20.52 36.08 19.41
N LEU A 9 -20.33 37.00 18.47
CA LEU A 9 -20.85 36.84 17.10
C LEU A 9 -20.00 35.85 16.28
N LYS A 10 -18.68 35.82 16.51
CA LYS A 10 -17.80 34.81 15.90
C LYS A 10 -18.07 33.40 16.45
N ALA A 11 -18.35 33.27 17.75
CA ALA A 11 -18.73 31.99 18.34
C ALA A 11 -20.02 31.42 17.74
N ALA A 12 -21.06 32.26 17.56
CA ALA A 12 -22.31 31.85 16.93
C ALA A 12 -22.12 31.40 15.47
N LEU A 13 -21.31 32.12 14.69
CA LEU A 13 -21.03 31.75 13.29
C LEU A 13 -20.20 30.47 13.16
N LEU A 14 -19.30 30.19 14.11
CA LEU A 14 -18.47 28.98 14.12
C LEU A 14 -19.27 27.72 14.51
N LEU A 15 -20.30 27.87 15.35
CA LEU A 15 -21.19 26.76 15.75
C LEU A 15 -22.17 26.32 14.65
N LEU A 16 -22.53 27.20 13.71
CA LEU A 16 -23.51 26.89 12.66
C LEU A 16 -22.95 26.00 11.52
N ILE A 17 -21.62 25.84 11.45
CA ILE A 17 -20.93 25.10 10.38
C ILE A 17 -20.81 23.59 10.70
N LEU A 18 -21.02 23.19 11.96
CA LEU A 18 -20.85 21.81 12.44
C LEU A 18 -22.05 20.86 12.14
N ALA A 19 -23.03 21.30 11.34
CA ALA A 19 -24.33 20.62 11.21
C ALA A 19 -24.63 19.97 9.84
N GLN A 20 -23.68 19.90 8.91
CA GLN A 20 -23.89 19.30 7.57
C GLN A 20 -22.81 18.26 7.21
N ALA A 21 -22.90 17.09 7.83
CA ALA A 21 -22.04 15.94 7.53
C ALA A 21 -22.77 14.59 7.69
N CYS A 22 -23.91 14.41 7.03
CA CYS A 22 -24.58 13.11 6.94
C CYS A 22 -25.41 12.97 5.65
N SER A 23 -24.88 12.24 4.66
CA SER A 23 -25.62 11.73 3.52
C SER A 23 -25.45 10.21 3.48
N PRO A 24 -26.53 9.41 3.33
CA PRO A 24 -26.42 7.95 3.26
C PRO A 24 -25.75 7.50 1.96
N ALA A 25 -25.05 6.36 2.02
CA ALA A 25 -24.46 5.74 0.84
C ALA A 25 -25.53 5.03 -0.02
N PRO A 26 -25.35 4.96 -1.36
CA PRO A 26 -26.27 4.25 -2.23
C PRO A 26 -26.25 2.74 -2.01
N GLU A 27 -27.38 2.11 -2.32
CA GLU A 27 -27.71 0.73 -2.00
C GLU A 27 -27.01 -0.29 -2.92
N LYS A 28 -26.64 -1.46 -2.37
CA LYS A 28 -26.00 -2.53 -3.16
C LYS A 28 -27.06 -3.35 -3.91
N GLN A 29 -27.03 -3.32 -5.24
CA GLN A 29 -27.71 -4.32 -6.06
C GLN A 29 -26.86 -5.59 -6.17
N ALA A 30 -27.51 -6.75 -6.06
CA ALA A 30 -26.91 -8.06 -6.33
C ALA A 30 -27.17 -8.46 -7.79
N GLY A 31 -26.25 -9.21 -8.40
CA GLY A 31 -26.36 -9.72 -9.77
C GLY A 31 -25.57 -11.01 -9.97
N GLU A 32 -26.15 -11.93 -10.75
CA GLU A 32 -25.80 -13.34 -11.03
C GLU A 32 -24.41 -13.92 -10.68
N GLU A 33 -24.44 -15.18 -10.21
CA GLU A 33 -23.33 -16.13 -10.33
C GLU A 33 -23.16 -16.61 -11.80
N PRO A 34 -21.93 -16.64 -12.36
CA PRO A 34 -21.69 -17.27 -13.65
C PRO A 34 -21.74 -18.81 -13.57
N LYS A 35 -22.70 -19.43 -14.25
CA LYS A 35 -22.88 -20.89 -14.28
C LYS A 35 -21.76 -21.60 -15.05
N MET A 36 -21.12 -22.59 -14.41
CA MET A 36 -20.10 -23.46 -15.00
C MET A 36 -20.72 -24.56 -15.88
N PRO A 37 -20.17 -24.85 -17.09
CA PRO A 37 -20.44 -26.06 -17.87
C PRO A 37 -19.34 -27.13 -17.69
N ASP A 38 -19.68 -28.38 -17.99
CA ASP A 38 -18.91 -29.58 -17.61
C ASP A 38 -17.74 -29.99 -18.53
N THR A 39 -16.77 -30.71 -17.93
CA THR A 39 -15.91 -31.83 -18.42
C THR A 39 -16.01 -32.24 -19.91
N ILE A 40 -14.97 -32.61 -20.68
CA ILE A 40 -13.69 -33.34 -20.45
C ILE A 40 -12.63 -32.86 -21.50
N ILE A 41 -11.40 -33.34 -21.74
CA ILE A 41 -10.60 -34.58 -21.46
C ILE A 41 -9.18 -34.15 -21.01
N VAL A 42 -8.42 -35.01 -20.30
CA VAL A 42 -6.96 -34.86 -20.09
C VAL A 42 -6.20 -36.09 -20.61
N SER A 43 -5.29 -35.91 -21.59
CA SER A 43 -4.25 -36.91 -21.93
C SER A 43 -3.16 -36.39 -22.88
N ALA A 44 -1.98 -36.04 -22.34
CA ALA A 44 -0.69 -36.06 -23.03
C ALA A 44 0.43 -36.10 -21.96
N PRO A 45 1.44 -36.98 -22.05
CA PRO A 45 2.44 -37.13 -20.99
C PRO A 45 3.54 -36.06 -21.06
N ASP A 46 4.02 -35.63 -19.89
CA ASP A 46 5.09 -34.65 -19.76
C ASP A 46 6.42 -35.14 -20.34
N THR A 47 6.90 -34.46 -21.38
CA THR A 47 8.34 -34.32 -21.65
C THR A 47 8.73 -32.91 -21.23
N LEU A 48 9.05 -32.72 -19.95
CA LEU A 48 9.43 -31.41 -19.39
C LEU A 48 10.70 -30.88 -20.08
N PRO A 49 10.63 -29.79 -20.87
CA PRO A 49 11.83 -29.15 -21.40
C PRO A 49 12.43 -28.31 -20.27
N LEU A 50 13.61 -28.69 -19.78
CA LEU A 50 14.35 -27.91 -18.78
C LEU A 50 14.54 -26.47 -19.31
N PRO A 51 13.99 -25.43 -18.65
CA PRO A 51 14.08 -24.07 -19.16
C PRO A 51 15.52 -23.57 -19.04
N ALA A 52 16.14 -23.28 -20.19
CA ALA A 52 17.46 -22.66 -20.22
C ALA A 52 17.42 -21.28 -19.51
N PRO A 53 18.42 -20.94 -18.69
CA PRO A 53 18.42 -19.68 -17.95
C PRO A 53 18.65 -18.50 -18.91
N ALA A 54 17.57 -17.76 -19.20
CA ALA A 54 17.58 -16.60 -20.08
C ALA A 54 16.94 -15.39 -19.38
N GLU A 55 17.78 -14.38 -19.12
CA GLU A 55 17.48 -13.15 -18.39
C GLU A 55 16.41 -12.30 -19.09
N LYS A 56 15.13 -12.56 -18.78
CA LYS A 56 14.03 -11.70 -19.25
C LYS A 56 13.88 -10.48 -18.36
N MET A 57 14.67 -9.45 -18.66
CA MET A 57 14.44 -8.08 -18.20
C MET A 57 12.95 -7.73 -18.32
N ILE A 58 12.33 -7.35 -17.21
CA ILE A 58 10.90 -7.02 -17.17
C ILE A 58 10.68 -5.78 -18.03
N LYS A 59 9.92 -5.94 -19.12
CA LYS A 59 9.58 -4.84 -20.01
C LYS A 59 8.66 -3.88 -19.24
N LEU A 60 9.15 -2.66 -18.96
CA LEU A 60 8.46 -1.61 -18.19
C LEU A 60 7.29 -0.98 -18.98
N SER A 61 6.44 -1.81 -19.59
CA SER A 61 5.33 -1.41 -20.46
C SER A 61 4.01 -1.50 -19.69
N ARG A 62 3.63 -0.35 -19.11
CA ARG A 62 2.57 -0.13 -18.11
C ARG A 62 2.97 -0.55 -16.69
N LEU A 63 3.06 0.44 -15.82
CA LEU A 63 2.93 0.24 -14.38
C LEU A 63 1.50 -0.23 -14.07
N ASP A 64 1.35 -1.07 -13.06
CA ASP A 64 0.07 -1.59 -12.56
C ASP A 64 -0.55 -0.72 -11.46
N TYR A 65 -0.01 0.49 -11.25
CA TYR A 65 -0.43 1.45 -10.25
C TYR A 65 -0.43 2.89 -10.81
N ASP A 66 -1.21 3.77 -10.17
CA ASP A 66 -1.21 5.20 -10.46
C ASP A 66 0.06 5.87 -9.90
N SER A 67 0.98 6.25 -10.80
CA SER A 67 2.25 6.90 -10.45
C SER A 67 2.11 8.36 -9.99
N THR A 68 0.93 8.98 -10.12
CA THR A 68 0.64 10.30 -9.55
C THR A 68 0.30 10.22 -8.06
N LEU A 69 -0.16 9.05 -7.60
CA LEU A 69 -0.55 8.80 -6.21
C LEU A 69 0.47 7.94 -5.45
N TRP A 70 1.23 7.09 -6.13
CA TRP A 70 2.14 6.14 -5.51
C TRP A 70 3.46 6.04 -6.27
N THR A 71 4.48 5.52 -5.61
CA THR A 71 5.76 5.15 -6.23
C THR A 71 6.27 3.89 -5.57
N ASP A 72 6.60 2.90 -6.38
CA ASP A 72 7.26 1.67 -5.93
C ASP A 72 8.75 1.95 -5.76
N LEU A 73 9.24 1.97 -4.52
CA LEU A 73 10.60 2.40 -4.20
C LEU A 73 11.65 1.49 -4.84
N ALA A 74 11.36 0.20 -4.99
CA ALA A 74 12.26 -0.76 -5.65
C ALA A 74 12.43 -0.51 -7.16
N LEU A 75 11.51 0.25 -7.78
CA LEU A 75 11.62 0.72 -9.16
C LEU A 75 12.21 2.13 -9.27
N LEU A 76 12.16 2.93 -8.19
CA LEU A 76 12.75 4.27 -8.14
C LEU A 76 14.26 4.24 -7.86
N ASP A 77 14.69 3.40 -6.92
CA ASP A 77 16.09 3.27 -6.53
C ASP A 77 16.40 1.82 -6.12
N THR A 78 17.03 1.07 -7.04
CA THR A 78 17.39 -0.34 -6.87
C THR A 78 18.51 -0.58 -5.85
N THR A 79 19.12 0.47 -5.31
CA THR A 79 20.18 0.37 -4.29
C THR A 79 19.62 0.31 -2.86
N ILE A 80 18.34 0.66 -2.68
CA ILE A 80 17.64 0.57 -1.39
C ILE A 80 17.21 -0.89 -1.18
N LEU A 81 17.54 -1.45 -0.02
CA LEU A 81 17.17 -2.82 0.32
C LEU A 81 15.70 -2.87 0.75
N VAL A 82 14.86 -3.64 0.05
CA VAL A 82 13.44 -3.79 0.37
C VAL A 82 13.18 -5.20 0.92
N GLU A 83 12.92 -5.29 2.22
CA GLU A 83 12.62 -6.52 2.96
C GLU A 83 11.27 -6.37 3.67
N MET A 84 10.17 -6.35 2.90
CA MET A 84 8.81 -6.14 3.42
C MET A 84 8.39 -7.25 4.40
N ARG A 85 8.58 -7.03 5.71
CA ARG A 85 8.48 -8.07 6.75
C ARG A 85 7.08 -8.61 6.96
N TYR A 86 6.07 -7.81 6.62
CA TYR A 86 4.68 -8.23 6.63
C TYR A 86 4.27 -9.05 5.39
N ALA A 87 5.09 -9.11 4.33
CA ALA A 87 4.88 -9.99 3.18
C ALA A 87 5.45 -11.41 3.36
N THR A 88 6.12 -11.66 4.50
CA THR A 88 6.62 -12.96 4.95
C THR A 88 6.17 -13.22 6.39
N GLU A 89 6.58 -14.34 6.98
CA GLU A 89 6.36 -14.65 8.41
C GLU A 89 7.46 -14.09 9.32
N ASP A 90 8.52 -13.47 8.77
CA ASP A 90 9.65 -12.92 9.54
C ASP A 90 9.37 -11.50 10.06
N ASN A 91 8.33 -11.44 10.88
CA ASN A 91 7.85 -10.29 11.64
C ASN A 91 7.52 -10.73 13.09
N PHE A 92 6.87 -9.88 13.89
CA PHE A 92 6.54 -10.20 15.29
C PHE A 92 5.22 -10.96 15.47
N VAL A 93 4.31 -10.96 14.48
CA VAL A 93 3.04 -11.70 14.53
C VAL A 93 3.14 -13.13 13.97
N LYS A 94 4.28 -13.48 13.33
CA LYS A 94 4.57 -14.82 12.77
C LYS A 94 3.52 -15.30 11.77
N GLU A 95 2.94 -14.36 11.05
CA GLU A 95 1.95 -14.59 10.00
C GLU A 95 2.23 -13.65 8.82
N LYS A 96 1.90 -14.09 7.60
CA LYS A 96 1.92 -13.24 6.41
C LYS A 96 0.69 -12.30 6.41
N MET A 97 0.96 -11.01 6.29
CA MET A 97 -0.03 -9.93 6.40
C MET A 97 -0.25 -9.17 5.07
N TYR A 98 0.74 -9.10 4.19
CA TYR A 98 0.63 -8.59 2.82
C TYR A 98 0.73 -9.73 1.80
N GLU A 99 -0.03 -9.67 0.71
CA GLU A 99 0.03 -10.67 -0.37
C GLU A 99 1.39 -10.63 -1.11
N CYS A 100 1.90 -9.42 -1.38
CA CYS A 100 3.15 -9.17 -2.12
C CYS A 100 4.10 -8.23 -1.35
N GLY A 101 5.40 -8.31 -1.67
CA GLY A 101 6.48 -7.58 -0.99
C GLY A 101 6.88 -6.25 -1.63
N ARG A 102 5.92 -5.42 -2.07
CA ARG A 102 6.20 -4.14 -2.76
C ARG A 102 6.21 -2.96 -1.79
N CYS A 103 7.20 -2.07 -1.93
CA CYS A 103 7.32 -0.88 -1.09
C CYS A 103 6.70 0.35 -1.79
N PHE A 104 5.40 0.58 -1.57
CA PHE A 104 4.75 1.80 -2.04
C PHE A 104 4.90 2.96 -1.05
N LEU A 105 5.23 4.13 -1.57
CA LEU A 105 5.25 5.41 -0.86
C LEU A 105 4.49 6.48 -1.68
N ARG A 106 4.15 7.62 -1.07
CA ARG A 106 3.73 8.81 -1.81
C ARG A 106 4.91 9.36 -2.62
N PRO A 107 4.73 9.89 -3.85
CA PRO A 107 5.86 10.29 -4.71
C PRO A 107 6.84 11.27 -4.06
N GLU A 108 6.35 12.27 -3.33
CA GLU A 108 7.16 13.24 -2.58
C GLU A 108 8.05 12.57 -1.50
N VAL A 109 7.51 11.56 -0.81
CA VAL A 109 8.22 10.79 0.22
C VAL A 109 9.24 9.84 -0.44
N ALA A 110 8.89 9.21 -1.56
CA ALA A 110 9.79 8.33 -2.29
C ALA A 110 11.03 9.10 -2.80
N LEU A 111 10.84 10.32 -3.32
CA LEU A 111 11.92 11.21 -3.76
C LEU A 111 12.80 11.67 -2.59
N ALA A 112 12.21 11.98 -1.42
CA ALA A 112 12.95 12.34 -0.21
C ALA A 112 13.77 11.15 0.35
N VAL A 113 13.19 9.94 0.34
CA VAL A 113 13.89 8.69 0.74
C VAL A 113 15.06 8.39 -0.21
N ALA A 114 14.88 8.56 -1.52
CA ALA A 114 15.97 8.42 -2.49
C ALA A 114 17.05 9.51 -2.34
N ALA A 115 16.71 10.71 -1.84
CA ALA A 115 17.71 11.73 -1.49
C ALA A 115 18.54 11.30 -0.27
N ALA A 116 17.89 10.86 0.81
CA ALA A 116 18.55 10.35 2.01
C ALA A 116 19.46 9.13 1.70
N GLN A 117 19.03 8.24 0.80
CA GLN A 117 19.84 7.13 0.31
C GLN A 117 21.18 7.60 -0.30
N ARG A 118 21.15 8.61 -1.18
CA ARG A 118 22.37 9.16 -1.81
C ARG A 118 23.34 9.80 -0.80
N GLU A 119 22.83 10.41 0.27
CA GLU A 119 23.64 10.94 1.37
C GLU A 119 24.22 9.85 2.30
N LEU A 120 23.55 8.71 2.42
CA LEU A 120 24.01 7.56 3.19
C LEU A 120 25.07 6.76 2.42
N GLN A 121 24.93 6.63 1.10
CA GLN A 121 25.92 5.97 0.24
C GLN A 121 27.30 6.62 0.28
N GLN A 122 27.35 7.95 0.38
CA GLN A 122 28.61 8.71 0.57
C GLN A 122 29.35 8.33 1.87
N LYS A 123 28.66 7.66 2.81
CA LYS A 123 29.18 7.20 4.11
C LYS A 123 29.34 5.67 4.17
N GLY A 124 29.17 4.97 3.04
CA GLY A 124 29.18 3.51 2.96
C GLY A 124 27.93 2.83 3.54
N LEU A 125 26.83 3.56 3.70
CA LEU A 125 25.57 3.07 4.27
C LEU A 125 24.49 2.94 3.20
N THR A 126 23.48 2.10 3.44
CA THR A 126 22.28 1.98 2.60
C THR A 126 21.03 1.87 3.46
N LEU A 127 19.91 2.39 2.97
CA LEU A 127 18.60 2.22 3.60
C LEU A 127 18.09 0.77 3.42
N LYS A 128 17.42 0.28 4.47
CA LYS A 128 16.66 -0.97 4.44
C LYS A 128 15.21 -0.70 4.86
N MET A 129 14.29 -0.85 3.92
CA MET A 129 12.85 -0.71 4.14
C MET A 129 12.27 -2.04 4.62
N LEU A 130 11.68 -2.02 5.82
CA LEU A 130 11.03 -3.19 6.44
C LEU A 130 9.50 -3.17 6.29
N ASP A 131 8.94 -1.97 6.13
CA ASP A 131 7.53 -1.69 5.83
C ASP A 131 7.41 -0.31 5.15
N CYS A 132 6.32 -0.09 4.41
CA CYS A 132 6.06 1.13 3.64
C CYS A 132 4.58 1.54 3.81
N TYR A 133 3.82 1.83 2.73
CA TYR A 133 2.38 2.05 2.87
C TYR A 133 1.64 0.77 3.34
N ARG A 134 0.98 0.86 4.50
CA ARG A 134 0.13 -0.19 5.07
C ARG A 134 -1.35 0.12 4.80
N PRO A 135 -2.07 -0.67 3.98
CA PRO A 135 -3.50 -0.46 3.75
C PRO A 135 -4.33 -0.63 5.03
N ARG A 136 -5.41 0.16 5.17
CA ARG A 136 -6.31 0.13 6.34
C ARG A 136 -6.80 -1.29 6.73
N PRO A 137 -7.18 -2.19 5.80
CA PRO A 137 -7.57 -3.56 6.16
C PRO A 137 -6.44 -4.34 6.85
N ILE A 138 -5.18 -4.13 6.45
CA ILE A 138 -4.04 -4.83 7.06
C ILE A 138 -3.63 -4.18 8.39
N GLN A 139 -3.77 -2.85 8.52
CA GLN A 139 -3.66 -2.20 9.83
C GLN A 139 -4.72 -2.71 10.82
N TRP A 140 -5.90 -3.09 10.34
CA TRP A 140 -6.93 -3.74 11.16
C TRP A 140 -6.57 -5.19 11.49
N LYS A 141 -6.17 -6.02 10.51
CA LYS A 141 -5.71 -7.40 10.76
C LYS A 141 -4.53 -7.46 11.76
N LEU A 142 -3.58 -6.53 11.64
CA LEU A 142 -2.45 -6.40 12.58
C LEU A 142 -2.89 -6.01 13.99
N TRP A 143 -3.93 -5.17 14.10
CA TRP A 143 -4.57 -4.82 15.37
C TRP A 143 -5.34 -6.00 15.99
N GLU A 144 -6.02 -6.81 15.19
CA GLU A 144 -6.70 -8.02 15.67
C GLU A 144 -5.71 -9.08 16.16
N ALA A 145 -4.54 -9.19 15.52
CA ALA A 145 -3.45 -10.08 15.95
C ALA A 145 -2.76 -9.62 17.25
N VAL A 146 -2.48 -8.31 17.39
CA VAL A 146 -1.87 -7.72 18.59
C VAL A 146 -2.54 -6.38 18.93
N PRO A 147 -3.66 -6.40 19.69
CA PRO A 147 -4.42 -5.20 20.04
C PRO A 147 -3.76 -4.43 21.18
N ASP A 148 -3.21 -3.24 20.88
CA ASP A 148 -2.44 -2.44 21.83
C ASP A 148 -2.95 -0.98 21.91
N ARG A 149 -3.53 -0.61 23.05
CA ARG A 149 -4.18 0.70 23.27
C ARG A 149 -3.25 1.78 23.87
N ARG A 150 -1.93 1.59 23.76
CA ARG A 150 -0.89 2.51 24.26
C ARG A 150 -0.63 3.69 23.33
#